data_AF-A0A838SA71-F1
#
_entry.id   AF-A0A838SA71-F1
#
_cell.length_a   1.000
_cell.length_b   1.000
_cell.length_c   1.000
_cell.angle_alpha   90.00
_cell.angle_beta   90.00
_cell.angle_gamma   90.00
#
_symmetry.space_group_name_H-M   'P 1'
#
loop_
_entity.id
_entity.type
_entity.pdbx_description
1 polymer ?
#
loop_
_entity_poly.entity_id
_entity_poly.type
_entity_poly.pdbx_seq_one_letter_code
_entity_poly.pdbx_strand_id
1 'polypeptide(L)'
;MVVVLLLLAAHMHPWEGVGLFLLLLVSIPVDIWALGLCARTVLIDRLKVDPKPGIGLHLWIRWAVFSAVALPIIMFVVSTVTETAQSVVSSIVESIKENIFVIPVAEQISLELVMWGSVATVALILCLLGWLYGLGWLAQPFVKNAKPVVGSAVDQANFWDSLRIPADQPLLLTAFTGVGVVLVCIFWVLLPSTTPHPHEEYVYTFEKKEKMIVEPKKILMEAEQVLANAELVVIKLQDEKLPDSESSVKSRDLSPETKENNKIGSQVPIKAEEKP
;
A
#
# COMPACT_ATOMS: atom_id res chain seq x y z
N MET A 1 -1.70 5.40 -2.51
CA MET A 1 -1.58 3.98 -2.89
C MET A 1 -2.04 3.04 -1.79
N VAL A 2 -1.44 3.05 -0.59
CA VAL A 2 -1.84 2.10 0.48
C VAL A 2 -3.31 2.25 0.91
N VAL A 3 -3.82 3.48 1.04
CA VAL A 3 -5.24 3.74 1.36
C VAL A 3 -6.19 3.21 0.26
N VAL A 4 -5.78 3.32 -1.01
CA VAL A 4 -6.56 2.81 -2.16
C VAL A 4 -6.62 1.28 -2.12
N LEU A 5 -5.51 0.62 -1.78
CA LEU A 5 -5.45 -0.83 -1.62
C LEU A 5 -6.30 -1.31 -0.44
N LEU A 6 -6.36 -0.55 0.66
CA LEU A 6 -7.23 -0.86 1.81
C LEU A 6 -8.72 -0.71 1.46
N LEU A 7 -9.09 0.31 0.69
CA LEU A 7 -10.46 0.47 0.21
C LEU A 7 -10.87 -0.68 -0.73
N LEU A 8 -9.98 -1.08 -1.64
CA LEU A 8 -10.17 -2.25 -2.49
C LEU A 8 -10.29 -3.55 -1.68
N ALA A 9 -9.46 -3.75 -0.65
CA ALA A 9 -9.56 -4.88 0.27
C ALA A 9 -10.91 -4.89 1.03
N ALA A 10 -11.42 -3.71 1.37
CA ALA A 10 -12.74 -3.53 1.97
C ALA A 10 -13.92 -3.66 0.97
N HIS A 11 -13.67 -4.11 -0.27
CA HIS A 11 -14.67 -4.19 -1.35
C HIS A 11 -15.34 -2.84 -1.69
N MET A 12 -14.68 -1.73 -1.39
CA MET A 12 -15.14 -0.39 -1.74
C MET A 12 -14.37 0.12 -2.96
N HIS A 13 -15.09 0.50 -4.03
CA HIS A 13 -14.45 1.07 -5.20
C HIS A 13 -13.90 2.47 -4.87
N PRO A 14 -12.59 2.72 -5.03
CA PRO A 14 -11.97 3.97 -4.57
C PRO A 14 -12.46 5.20 -5.34
N TRP A 15 -12.97 5.03 -6.55
CA TRP A 15 -13.39 6.13 -7.43
C TRP A 15 -14.90 6.37 -7.44
N GLU A 16 -15.67 5.62 -6.65
CA GLU A 16 -17.13 5.73 -6.62
C GLU A 16 -17.67 5.75 -5.18
N GLY A 17 -18.80 6.46 -4.99
CA GLY A 17 -19.56 6.46 -3.75
C GLY A 17 -18.72 6.74 -2.49
N VAL A 18 -18.82 5.84 -1.51
CA VAL A 18 -18.20 5.97 -0.18
C VAL A 18 -16.67 5.93 -0.25
N GLY A 19 -16.09 5.19 -1.20
CA GLY A 19 -14.64 5.10 -1.36
C GLY A 19 -14.01 6.43 -1.77
N LEU A 20 -14.68 7.17 -2.67
CA LEU A 20 -14.24 8.51 -3.08
C LEU A 20 -14.32 9.50 -1.93
N PHE A 21 -15.40 9.48 -1.14
CA PHE A 21 -15.55 10.33 0.05
C PHE A 21 -14.45 10.10 1.08
N LEU A 22 -14.09 8.84 1.34
CA LEU A 22 -13.00 8.51 2.27
C LEU A 22 -11.64 8.96 1.73
N LEU A 23 -11.37 8.80 0.44
CA LEU A 23 -10.14 9.31 -0.17
C LEU A 23 -10.06 10.83 -0.07
N LEU A 24 -11.17 11.53 -0.33
CA LEU A 24 -11.23 12.98 -0.22
C LEU A 24 -11.00 13.43 1.23
N LEU A 25 -11.63 12.75 2.20
CA LEU A 25 -11.45 13.05 3.62
C LEU A 25 -9.99 12.87 4.07
N VAL A 26 -9.33 11.81 3.60
CA VAL A 26 -7.91 11.56 3.88
C VAL A 26 -6.98 12.53 3.13
N SER A 27 -7.39 13.07 1.98
CA SER A 27 -6.58 14.07 1.27
C SER A 27 -6.58 15.43 1.96
N ILE A 28 -7.66 15.81 2.66
CA ILE A 28 -7.78 17.14 3.28
C ILE A 28 -6.59 17.49 4.20
N PRO A 29 -6.17 16.64 5.16
CA PRO A 29 -4.99 16.94 5.98
C PRO A 29 -3.69 17.05 5.17
N VAL A 30 -3.54 16.23 4.13
CA VAL A 30 -2.37 16.24 3.24
C VAL A 30 -2.32 17.54 2.45
N ASP A 31 -3.47 18.00 1.94
CA ASP A 31 -3.59 19.23 1.18
C ASP A 31 -3.33 20.46 2.05
N ILE A 32 -3.84 20.49 3.29
CA ILE A 32 -3.58 21.56 4.26
C ILE A 32 -2.07 21.64 4.57
N TRP A 33 -1.42 20.49 4.78
CA TRP A 33 0.01 20.44 5.03
C TRP A 33 0.83 20.89 3.81
N ALA A 34 0.50 20.38 2.62
CA ALA A 34 1.18 20.71 1.37
C ALA A 34 1.05 22.20 1.04
N LEU A 35 -0.16 22.77 1.15
CA LEU A 35 -0.37 24.22 0.98
C LEU A 35 0.41 25.03 2.02
N GLY A 36 0.44 24.58 3.28
CA GLY A 36 1.22 25.23 4.33
C GLY A 36 2.72 25.24 4.03
N LEU A 37 3.26 24.11 3.55
CA LEU A 37 4.66 23.98 3.17
C LEU A 37 4.98 24.86 1.96
N CYS A 38 4.23 24.73 0.87
CA CYS A 38 4.43 25.50 -0.37
C CYS A 38 4.26 27.02 -0.15
N ALA A 39 3.28 27.44 0.66
CA ALA A 39 3.13 28.85 0.98
C ALA A 39 4.35 29.37 1.77
N ARG A 40 4.83 28.61 2.75
CA ARG A 40 6.03 28.98 3.53
C ARG A 40 7.29 29.06 2.69
N THR A 41 7.50 28.12 1.77
CA THR A 41 8.67 28.16 0.88
C THR A 41 8.64 29.43 0.03
N VAL A 42 7.54 29.73 -0.64
CA VAL A 42 7.44 30.92 -1.51
C VAL A 42 7.54 32.22 -0.69
N LEU A 43 6.89 32.29 0.47
CA LEU A 43 6.90 33.51 1.29
C LEU A 43 8.27 33.83 1.88
N ILE A 44 9.00 32.81 2.37
CA ILE A 44 10.31 32.99 2.98
C ILE A 44 11.39 33.17 1.91
N ASP A 45 11.39 32.34 0.86
CA ASP A 45 12.42 32.35 -0.20
C ASP A 45 12.27 33.52 -1.18
N ARG A 46 11.05 33.74 -1.70
CA ARG A 46 10.82 34.74 -2.76
C ARG A 46 10.43 36.10 -2.22
N LEU A 47 9.58 36.13 -1.19
CA LEU A 47 9.03 37.37 -0.66
C LEU A 47 9.76 37.86 0.60
N LYS A 48 10.62 37.03 1.21
CA LYS A 48 11.38 37.33 2.44
C LYS A 48 10.48 37.74 3.61
N VAL A 49 9.32 37.11 3.72
CA VAL A 49 8.33 37.38 4.77
C VAL A 49 8.01 36.10 5.54
N ASP A 50 7.90 36.20 6.86
CA ASP A 50 7.55 35.11 7.76
C ASP A 50 6.03 35.04 7.94
N PRO A 51 5.36 34.01 7.38
CA PRO A 51 3.94 33.83 7.57
C PRO A 51 3.60 33.37 8.99
N LYS A 52 2.47 33.86 9.50
CA LYS A 52 1.91 33.40 10.79
C LYS A 52 1.78 31.87 10.83
N PRO A 53 1.96 31.24 12.01
CA PRO A 53 1.72 29.81 12.18
C PRO A 53 0.26 29.47 11.78
N GLY A 54 0.08 28.32 11.11
CA GLY A 54 -1.24 27.89 10.63
C GLY A 54 -1.68 28.44 9.26
N ILE A 55 -0.77 29.07 8.49
CA ILE A 55 -1.08 29.60 7.15
C ILE A 55 -1.73 28.57 6.21
N GLY A 56 -1.31 27.29 6.28
CA GLY A 56 -1.87 26.22 5.46
C GLY A 56 -3.37 26.06 5.64
N LEU A 57 -3.86 26.00 6.88
CA LEU A 57 -5.29 25.85 7.18
C LEU A 57 -6.09 27.08 6.76
N HIS A 58 -5.60 28.28 7.08
CA HIS A 58 -6.30 29.53 6.74
C HIS A 58 -6.37 29.77 5.23
N LEU A 59 -5.31 29.42 4.50
CA LEU A 59 -5.28 29.52 3.05
C LEU A 59 -6.20 28.46 2.42
N TRP A 60 -6.12 27.22 2.91
CA TRP A 60 -6.96 26.11 2.44
C TRP A 60 -8.45 26.43 2.60
N ILE A 61 -8.91 26.89 3.77
CA ILE A 61 -10.32 27.23 3.99
C ILE A 61 -10.78 28.33 3.03
N ARG A 62 -9.98 29.40 2.87
CA ARG A 62 -10.33 30.51 1.96
C ARG A 62 -10.40 30.06 0.51
N TRP A 63 -9.45 29.24 0.08
CA TRP A 63 -9.42 28.68 -1.28
C TRP A 63 -10.54 27.67 -1.52
N ALA A 64 -10.84 26.82 -0.53
CA ALA A 64 -11.93 25.85 -0.60
C ALA A 64 -13.28 26.55 -0.69
N VAL A 65 -13.54 27.55 0.17
CA VAL A 65 -14.79 28.34 0.12
C VAL A 65 -14.90 29.11 -1.19
N PHE A 66 -13.82 29.76 -1.64
CA PHE A 66 -13.83 30.45 -2.93
C PHE A 66 -14.08 29.50 -4.10
N SER A 67 -13.42 28.34 -4.13
CA SER A 67 -13.58 27.35 -5.20
C SER A 67 -14.95 26.67 -5.17
N ALA A 68 -15.52 26.44 -3.99
CA ALA A 68 -16.87 25.93 -3.85
C ALA A 68 -17.94 26.85 -4.48
N VAL A 69 -17.67 28.15 -4.55
CA VAL A 69 -18.55 29.13 -5.22
C VAL A 69 -18.15 29.36 -6.68
N ALA A 70 -16.85 29.53 -6.94
CA ALA A 70 -16.34 29.86 -8.26
C ALA A 70 -16.47 28.72 -9.27
N LEU A 71 -16.23 27.46 -8.88
CA LEU A 71 -16.29 26.32 -9.80
C LEU A 71 -17.71 26.08 -10.35
N PRO A 72 -18.80 26.12 -9.56
CA PRO A 72 -20.16 26.08 -10.10
C PRO A 72 -20.47 27.22 -11.07
N ILE A 73 -19.99 28.43 -10.77
CA ILE A 73 -20.17 29.59 -11.66
C ILE A 73 -19.43 29.35 -12.98
N ILE A 74 -18.19 28.87 -12.93
CA ILE A 74 -17.40 28.54 -14.12
C ILE A 74 -18.09 27.44 -14.93
N MET A 75 -18.60 26.40 -14.27
CA MET A 75 -19.35 25.33 -14.92
C MET A 75 -20.56 25.90 -15.65
N PHE A 76 -21.35 26.74 -14.99
CA PHE A 76 -22.50 27.40 -15.61
C PHE A 76 -22.12 28.27 -16.82
N VAL A 77 -21.09 29.11 -16.68
CA VAL A 77 -20.61 29.96 -17.77
C VAL A 77 -20.11 29.11 -18.94
N VAL A 78 -19.29 28.09 -18.71
CA VAL A 78 -18.76 27.23 -19.78
C VAL A 78 -19.88 26.43 -20.45
N SER A 79 -20.86 25.94 -19.69
CA SER A 79 -22.03 25.25 -20.24
C SER A 79 -22.84 26.15 -21.16
N THR A 80 -23.18 27.38 -20.73
CA THR A 80 -23.93 28.33 -21.57
C THR A 80 -23.15 28.74 -22.83
N VAL A 81 -21.83 28.95 -22.72
CA VAL A 81 -20.98 29.23 -23.88
C VAL A 81 -20.94 28.02 -24.84
N THR A 82 -20.92 26.80 -24.31
CA THR A 82 -20.92 25.59 -25.12
C THR A 82 -22.24 25.41 -25.87
N GLU A 83 -23.38 25.59 -25.21
CA GLU A 83 -24.72 25.50 -25.83
C GLU A 83 -24.92 26.56 -26.91
N THR A 84 -24.52 27.80 -26.62
CA THR A 84 -24.60 28.90 -27.61
C THR A 84 -23.68 28.64 -28.80
N ALA A 85 -22.44 28.20 -28.56
CA ALA A 85 -21.51 27.83 -29.63
C ALA A 85 -22.07 26.68 -30.49
N GLN A 86 -22.64 25.64 -29.88
CA GLN A 86 -23.28 24.53 -30.60
C GLN A 86 -24.42 25.03 -31.49
N SER A 87 -25.32 25.87 -30.97
CA SER A 87 -26.45 26.39 -31.75
C SER A 87 -26.01 27.21 -32.97
N VAL A 88 -25.00 28.07 -32.81
CA VAL A 88 -24.46 28.90 -33.89
C VAL A 88 -23.74 28.03 -34.92
N VAL A 89 -22.96 27.05 -34.46
CA VAL A 89 -22.21 26.14 -35.33
C VAL A 89 -23.15 25.25 -36.15
N SER A 90 -24.19 24.68 -35.54
CA SER A 90 -25.20 23.90 -36.27
C SER A 90 -25.89 24.74 -37.35
N SER A 91 -26.24 26.00 -37.04
CA SER A 91 -26.84 26.91 -38.03
C SER A 91 -25.89 27.24 -39.19
N ILE A 92 -24.60 27.45 -38.91
CA ILE A 92 -23.59 27.70 -39.94
C ILE A 92 -23.43 26.46 -40.83
N VAL A 93 -23.33 25.27 -40.24
CA VAL A 93 -23.14 24.02 -40.97
C VAL A 93 -24.34 23.68 -41.86
N GLU A 94 -25.56 23.90 -41.36
CA GLU A 94 -26.79 23.73 -42.15
C GLU A 94 -26.82 24.71 -43.34
N SER A 95 -26.46 25.97 -43.13
CA SER A 95 -26.37 26.96 -44.21
C SER A 95 -25.32 26.59 -45.27
N ILE A 96 -24.16 26.05 -44.87
CA ILE A 96 -23.12 25.58 -45.80
C ILE A 96 -23.62 24.39 -46.62
N LYS A 97 -24.33 23.46 -45.98
CA LYS A 97 -24.89 22.27 -46.62
C LYS A 97 -25.92 22.64 -47.69
N GLU A 98 -26.73 23.67 -47.45
CA GLU A 98 -27.76 24.13 -48.38
C GLU A 98 -27.21 24.95 -49.56
N ASN A 99 -26.17 25.77 -49.35
CA ASN A 99 -25.70 26.72 -50.37
C ASN A 99 -24.43 26.29 -51.14
N ILE A 100 -23.60 25.41 -50.58
CA ILE A 100 -22.24 25.20 -51.12
C ILE A 100 -22.04 23.74 -51.56
N PHE A 101 -22.18 22.77 -50.66
CA PHE A 101 -21.89 21.37 -50.98
C PHE A 101 -22.48 20.38 -49.97
N VAL A 102 -22.78 19.16 -50.43
CA VAL A 102 -23.28 18.05 -49.60
C VAL A 102 -22.12 17.44 -48.80
N ILE A 103 -21.98 17.85 -47.55
CA ILE A 103 -20.97 17.33 -46.62
C ILE A 103 -21.34 15.91 -46.14
N PRO A 104 -20.41 14.92 -46.18
CA PRO A 104 -20.59 13.62 -45.56
C PRO A 104 -20.75 13.72 -44.02
N VAL A 105 -21.57 12.84 -43.43
CA VAL A 105 -21.93 12.89 -41.99
C VAL A 105 -20.71 12.87 -41.05
N ALA A 106 -19.66 12.12 -41.39
CA ALA A 106 -18.46 12.03 -40.55
C ALA A 106 -17.66 13.36 -40.51
N GLU A 107 -17.58 14.06 -41.65
CA GLU A 107 -16.92 15.36 -41.74
C GLU A 107 -17.74 16.46 -41.05
N GLN A 108 -19.07 16.36 -41.12
CA GLN A 108 -19.99 17.25 -40.42
C GLN A 108 -19.76 17.22 -38.90
N ILE A 109 -19.77 16.04 -38.29
CA ILE A 109 -19.58 15.89 -36.83
C ILE A 109 -18.20 16.41 -36.42
N SER A 110 -17.18 16.16 -37.23
CA SER A 110 -15.80 16.60 -36.95
C SER A 110 -15.68 18.12 -37.02
N LEU A 111 -16.28 18.76 -38.03
CA LEU A 111 -16.30 20.22 -38.17
C LEU A 111 -17.11 20.88 -37.04
N GLU A 112 -18.27 20.32 -36.72
CA GLU A 112 -19.09 20.81 -35.61
C GLU A 112 -18.30 20.75 -34.30
N LEU A 113 -17.75 19.58 -33.96
CA LEU A 113 -16.97 19.37 -32.74
C LEU A 113 -15.77 20.32 -32.61
N VAL A 114 -15.02 20.54 -33.70
CA VAL A 114 -13.87 21.45 -33.69
C VAL A 114 -14.32 22.90 -33.57
N MET A 115 -15.36 23.31 -34.29
CA MET A 115 -15.82 24.69 -34.26
C MET A 115 -16.39 25.10 -32.89
N TRP A 116 -17.31 24.33 -32.31
CA TRP A 116 -17.83 24.69 -30.98
C TRP A 116 -16.85 24.31 -29.87
N GLY A 117 -16.10 23.22 -30.02
CA GLY A 117 -15.13 22.75 -29.03
C GLY A 117 -13.93 23.70 -28.85
N SER A 118 -13.45 24.33 -29.92
CA SER A 118 -12.39 25.35 -29.83
C SER A 118 -12.85 26.59 -29.05
N VAL A 119 -14.08 27.06 -29.27
CA VAL A 119 -14.65 28.17 -28.51
C VAL A 119 -14.85 27.79 -27.03
N ALA A 120 -15.41 26.61 -26.77
CA ALA A 120 -15.62 26.11 -25.41
C ALA A 120 -14.31 25.93 -24.63
N THR A 121 -13.26 25.41 -25.28
CA THR A 121 -11.94 25.24 -24.66
C THR A 121 -11.28 26.58 -24.34
N VAL A 122 -11.35 27.56 -25.23
CA VAL A 122 -10.84 28.92 -24.96
C VAL A 122 -11.59 29.56 -23.78
N ALA A 123 -12.92 29.46 -23.76
CA ALA A 123 -13.73 29.99 -22.66
C ALA A 123 -13.38 29.32 -21.32
N LEU A 124 -13.19 28.00 -21.30
CA LEU A 124 -12.74 27.25 -20.14
C LEU A 124 -11.37 27.74 -19.67
N ILE A 125 -10.39 27.89 -20.57
CA ILE A 125 -9.05 28.37 -20.24
C ILE A 125 -9.11 29.76 -19.59
N LEU A 126 -9.87 30.69 -20.17
CA LEU A 126 -10.04 32.03 -19.60
C LEU A 126 -10.67 31.99 -18.21
N CYS A 127 -11.69 31.15 -18.01
CA CYS A 127 -12.31 30.96 -16.71
C CYS A 127 -11.34 30.38 -15.67
N LEU A 128 -10.52 29.39 -16.07
CA LEU A 128 -9.48 28.83 -15.19
C LEU A 128 -8.42 29.87 -14.84
N LEU A 129 -7.97 30.68 -15.78
CA LEU A 129 -7.03 31.77 -15.52
C LEU A 129 -7.62 32.79 -14.54
N GLY A 130 -8.90 33.16 -14.72
CA GLY A 130 -9.63 34.02 -13.78
C GLY A 130 -9.73 33.41 -12.38
N TRP A 131 -9.99 32.10 -12.30
CA TRP A 131 -10.02 31.36 -11.04
C TRP A 131 -8.65 31.35 -10.34
N LEU A 132 -7.57 31.03 -11.05
CA LEU A 132 -6.20 31.05 -10.52
C LEU A 132 -5.81 32.46 -10.04
N TYR A 133 -6.15 33.48 -10.83
CA TYR A 133 -5.91 34.87 -10.44
C TYR A 133 -6.67 35.24 -9.16
N GLY A 134 -7.93 34.79 -9.04
CA GLY A 134 -8.73 34.93 -7.82
C GLY A 134 -8.06 34.28 -6.60
N LEU A 135 -7.58 33.04 -6.73
CA LEU A 135 -6.85 32.36 -5.66
C LEU A 135 -5.60 33.14 -5.21
N GLY A 136 -4.85 33.69 -6.17
CA GLY A 136 -3.70 34.55 -5.91
C GLY A 136 -4.07 35.86 -5.20
N TRP A 137 -5.18 36.49 -5.59
CA TRP A 137 -5.72 37.67 -4.92
C TRP A 137 -6.10 37.39 -3.46
N LEU A 138 -6.74 36.25 -3.18
CA LEU A 138 -7.06 35.80 -1.81
C LEU A 138 -5.81 35.53 -0.95
N ALA A 139 -4.66 35.27 -1.57
CA ALA A 139 -3.39 35.04 -0.86
C ALA A 139 -2.68 36.36 -0.47
N GLN A 140 -2.95 37.48 -1.15
CA GLN A 140 -2.26 38.76 -0.91
C GLN A 140 -2.35 39.30 0.53
N PRO A 141 -3.49 39.19 1.25
CA PRO A 141 -3.58 39.66 2.63
C PRO A 141 -2.60 38.95 3.57
N PHE A 142 -2.20 37.71 3.28
CA PHE A 142 -1.23 37.00 4.10
C PHE A 142 0.18 37.58 3.94
N VAL A 143 0.55 37.97 2.73
CA VAL A 143 1.83 38.64 2.45
C VAL A 143 1.90 39.99 3.13
N LYS A 144 0.84 40.81 3.00
CA LYS A 144 0.80 42.18 3.54
C LYS A 144 0.86 42.25 5.07
N ASN A 145 0.34 41.22 5.75
CA ASN A 145 0.28 41.15 7.21
C ASN A 145 1.42 40.33 7.84
N ALA A 146 2.31 39.79 7.03
CA ALA A 146 3.41 38.95 7.48
C ALA A 146 4.63 39.80 7.87
N LYS A 147 5.46 39.27 8.77
CA LYS A 147 6.62 40.01 9.31
C LYS A 147 7.83 39.85 8.37
N PRO A 148 8.59 40.90 8.08
CA PRO A 148 9.80 40.75 7.26
C PRO A 148 10.81 39.82 7.96
N VAL A 149 11.39 38.88 7.19
CA VAL A 149 12.48 38.03 7.67
C VAL A 149 13.77 38.85 7.61
N VAL A 150 14.30 39.21 8.78
CA VAL A 150 15.55 39.99 8.90
C VAL A 150 16.72 39.02 9.01
N GLY A 151 17.71 39.10 8.12
CA GLY A 151 18.90 38.26 8.17
C GLY A 151 19.68 38.18 6.84
N SER A 152 20.88 37.60 6.88
CA SER A 152 21.64 37.26 5.67
C SER A 152 20.98 36.08 4.94
N ALA A 153 21.33 35.83 3.68
CA ALA A 153 20.75 34.72 2.91
C ALA A 153 20.98 33.34 3.56
N VAL A 154 22.11 33.19 4.28
CA VAL A 154 22.44 31.96 5.02
C VAL A 154 21.54 31.81 6.25
N ASP A 155 21.28 32.90 6.97
CA ASP A 155 20.39 32.87 8.14
C ASP A 155 18.94 32.54 7.74
N GLN A 156 18.51 33.01 6.56
CA GLN A 156 17.19 32.68 6.01
C GLN A 156 17.08 31.20 5.64
N ALA A 157 18.10 30.63 5.01
CA ALA A 157 18.15 29.21 4.70
C ALA A 157 18.14 28.36 5.97
N ASN A 158 18.94 28.73 6.97
CA ASN A 158 19.00 28.04 8.26
C ASN A 158 17.66 28.14 9.03
N PHE A 159 17.03 29.32 9.04
CA PHE A 159 15.70 29.51 9.63
C PHE A 159 14.68 28.61 8.94
N TRP A 160 14.68 28.57 7.62
CA TRP A 160 13.75 27.74 6.86
C TRP A 160 14.00 26.24 7.04
N ASP A 161 15.25 25.81 7.12
CA ASP A 161 15.61 24.42 7.41
C ASP A 161 15.17 24.02 8.83
N SER A 162 15.33 24.92 9.80
CA SER A 162 14.82 24.72 11.17
C SER A 162 13.30 24.58 11.25
N LEU A 163 12.55 25.14 10.30
CA LEU A 163 11.09 24.99 10.24
C LEU A 163 10.63 23.66 9.63
N ARG A 164 11.51 22.94 8.92
CA ARG A 164 11.21 21.64 8.29
C ARG A 164 11.55 20.48 9.21
N ILE A 165 12.58 20.65 10.02
CA ILE A 165 12.94 19.68 11.04
C ILE A 165 11.88 19.78 12.13
N PRO A 166 11.03 18.77 12.34
CA PRO A 166 10.14 18.78 13.49
C PRO A 166 11.02 18.89 14.74
N ALA A 167 10.72 19.86 15.60
CA ALA A 167 11.43 20.06 16.86
C ALA A 167 11.50 18.75 17.68
N ASP A 168 10.51 17.87 17.49
CA ASP A 168 10.41 16.56 18.12
C ASP A 168 10.55 15.42 17.10
N GLN A 169 11.77 15.15 16.63
CA GLN A 169 12.11 13.95 15.85
C GLN A 169 11.60 12.63 16.46
N PRO A 170 11.65 12.38 17.80
CA PRO A 170 11.08 11.16 18.37
C PRO A 170 9.54 11.12 18.29
N LEU A 171 8.87 12.28 18.35
CA LEU A 171 7.42 12.35 18.17
C LEU A 171 7.02 12.01 16.73
N LEU A 172 7.80 12.45 15.75
CA LEU A 172 7.59 12.07 14.36
C LEU A 172 7.75 10.56 14.17
N LEU A 173 8.82 9.96 14.70
CA LEU A 173 9.04 8.52 14.58
C LEU A 173 7.91 7.71 15.23
N THR A 174 7.49 8.10 16.43
CA THR A 174 6.38 7.44 17.15
C THR A 174 5.03 7.63 16.45
N ALA A 175 4.78 8.78 15.83
CA ALA A 175 3.60 8.99 15.01
C ALA A 175 3.61 8.11 13.76
N PHE A 176 4.73 8.02 13.03
CA PHE A 176 4.86 7.17 11.85
C PHE A 176 4.74 5.68 12.18
N THR A 177 5.38 5.21 13.25
CA THR A 177 5.24 3.82 13.69
C THR A 177 3.84 3.54 14.20
N GLY A 178 3.21 4.46 14.94
CA GLY A 178 1.81 4.36 15.36
C GLY A 178 0.85 4.25 14.19
N VAL A 179 0.97 5.12 13.18
CA VAL A 179 0.18 5.05 11.95
C VAL A 179 0.44 3.73 11.21
N GLY A 180 1.70 3.28 11.14
CA GLY A 180 2.06 2.00 10.54
C GLY A 180 1.38 0.82 11.24
N VAL A 181 1.41 0.77 12.57
CA VAL A 181 0.75 -0.27 13.37
C VAL A 181 -0.76 -0.25 13.16
N VAL A 182 -1.39 0.93 13.19
CA VAL A 182 -2.83 1.07 12.92
C VAL A 182 -3.18 0.60 11.52
N LEU A 183 -2.37 0.95 10.51
CA LEU A 183 -2.58 0.47 9.13
C LEU A 183 -2.48 -1.05 9.03
N VAL A 184 -1.52 -1.66 9.72
CA VAL A 184 -1.37 -3.12 9.78
C VAL A 184 -2.58 -3.75 10.46
N CYS A 185 -3.06 -3.19 11.58
CA CYS A 185 -4.29 -3.66 12.24
C CYS A 185 -5.51 -3.57 11.31
N ILE A 186 -5.70 -2.43 10.63
CA ILE A 186 -6.78 -2.24 9.66
C ILE A 186 -6.64 -3.24 8.50
N PHE A 187 -5.43 -3.43 7.99
CA PHE A 187 -5.15 -4.40 6.94
C PHE A 187 -5.53 -5.82 7.38
N TRP A 188 -5.16 -6.25 8.59
CA TRP A 188 -5.52 -7.57 9.11
C TRP A 188 -7.01 -7.75 9.38
N VAL A 189 -7.73 -6.68 9.77
CA VAL A 189 -9.18 -6.72 9.99
C VAL A 189 -9.96 -6.71 8.66
N LEU A 190 -9.46 -5.98 7.66
CA LEU A 190 -10.08 -5.88 6.33
C LEU A 190 -9.66 -7.00 5.38
N LEU A 191 -8.57 -7.72 5.67
CA LEU A 191 -8.25 -8.94 4.96
C LEU A 191 -9.46 -9.87 5.09
N PRO A 192 -10.09 -10.27 3.97
CA PRO A 192 -11.20 -11.19 4.05
C PRO A 192 -10.71 -12.45 4.76
N SER A 193 -11.47 -12.91 5.76
CA SER A 193 -11.24 -14.18 6.46
C SER A 193 -11.40 -15.40 5.55
N THR A 194 -11.39 -15.20 4.24
CA THR A 194 -11.29 -16.22 3.22
C THR A 194 -9.81 -16.59 3.09
N THR A 195 -9.33 -17.44 4.01
CA THR A 195 -8.57 -18.60 3.50
C THR A 195 -9.33 -19.10 2.29
N PRO A 196 -8.72 -19.16 1.10
CA PRO A 196 -9.45 -19.39 -0.15
C PRO A 196 -10.34 -20.60 0.04
N HIS A 197 -11.65 -20.35 0.12
CA HIS A 197 -12.59 -21.44 0.01
C HIS A 197 -12.43 -21.89 -1.44
N PRO A 198 -11.97 -23.13 -1.70
CA PRO A 198 -11.82 -23.59 -3.07
C PRO A 198 -13.17 -23.36 -3.76
N HIS A 199 -13.15 -22.61 -4.86
CA HIS A 199 -14.35 -22.45 -5.69
C HIS A 199 -14.89 -23.85 -6.01
N GLU A 200 -16.21 -24.00 -6.15
CA GLU A 200 -16.86 -25.30 -6.42
C GLU A 200 -16.28 -26.02 -7.66
N GLU A 201 -15.64 -25.27 -8.55
CA GLU A 201 -14.94 -25.77 -9.75
C GLU A 201 -13.57 -26.42 -9.45
N TYR A 202 -12.93 -26.09 -8.32
CA TYR A 202 -11.68 -26.71 -7.86
C TYR A 202 -11.97 -27.78 -6.81
N VAL A 203 -12.60 -28.87 -7.24
CA VAL A 203 -12.54 -30.12 -6.47
C VAL A 203 -11.10 -30.60 -6.49
N TYR A 204 -10.39 -30.42 -5.37
CA TYR A 204 -9.13 -31.11 -5.16
C TYR A 204 -9.41 -32.61 -5.13
N THR A 205 -9.29 -33.26 -6.28
CA THR A 205 -9.14 -34.71 -6.38
C THR A 205 -7.80 -35.06 -5.77
N PHE A 206 -7.77 -35.23 -4.45
CA PHE A 206 -6.77 -36.09 -3.87
C PHE A 206 -6.99 -37.46 -4.51
N GLU A 207 -6.16 -37.83 -5.49
CA GLU A 207 -5.98 -39.24 -5.80
C GLU A 207 -5.57 -39.88 -4.47
N LYS A 208 -6.53 -40.56 -3.85
CA LYS A 208 -6.33 -41.34 -2.65
C LYS A 208 -5.30 -42.38 -3.07
N LYS A 209 -4.02 -42.13 -2.79
CA LYS A 209 -2.98 -43.14 -2.92
C LYS A 209 -3.48 -44.32 -2.13
N GLU A 210 -3.93 -45.36 -2.83
CA GLU A 210 -4.36 -46.59 -2.21
C GLU A 210 -3.18 -47.03 -1.37
N LYS A 211 -3.41 -47.14 -0.06
CA LYS A 211 -2.46 -47.82 0.80
C LYS A 211 -2.44 -49.25 0.29
N MET A 212 -1.48 -49.60 -0.57
CA MET A 212 -1.17 -51.00 -0.80
C MET A 212 -0.96 -51.60 0.58
N ILE A 213 -1.83 -52.52 0.96
CA ILE A 213 -1.65 -53.31 2.16
C ILE A 213 -0.48 -54.24 1.81
N VAL A 214 0.74 -53.79 2.05
CA VAL A 214 1.92 -54.61 1.84
C VAL A 214 2.03 -55.54 3.03
N GLU A 215 1.89 -56.84 2.79
CA GLU A 215 2.05 -57.85 3.84
C GLU A 215 3.50 -57.81 4.35
N PRO A 216 3.76 -57.41 5.61
CA PRO A 216 5.11 -57.18 6.11
C PRO A 216 5.98 -58.44 6.08
N LYS A 217 5.34 -59.61 6.08
CA LYS A 217 6.02 -60.92 5.99
C LYS A 217 6.74 -61.12 4.66
N LYS A 218 6.18 -60.64 3.55
CA LYS A 218 6.80 -60.79 2.22
C LYS A 218 8.02 -59.88 2.08
N ILE A 219 7.93 -58.64 2.58
CA ILE A 219 9.06 -57.70 2.62
C ILE A 219 10.17 -58.23 3.53
N LEU A 220 9.83 -58.79 4.69
CA LEU A 220 10.82 -59.39 5.60
C LEU A 220 11.56 -60.56 4.94
N MET A 221 10.87 -61.43 4.23
CA MET A 221 11.49 -62.56 3.53
C MET A 221 12.40 -62.10 2.38
N GLU A 222 11.98 -61.10 1.61
CA GLU A 222 12.81 -60.49 0.57
C GLU A 222 14.03 -59.78 1.18
N ALA A 223 13.85 -59.08 2.31
CA ALA A 223 14.93 -58.42 3.02
C ALA A 223 15.93 -59.44 3.60
N GLU A 224 15.48 -60.57 4.15
CA GLU A 224 16.34 -61.67 4.59
C GLU A 224 17.12 -62.28 3.42
N GLN A 225 16.48 -62.46 2.26
CA GLN A 225 17.16 -62.98 1.06
C GLN A 225 18.22 -62.00 0.54
N VAL A 226 17.92 -60.69 0.54
CA VAL A 226 18.89 -59.65 0.18
C VAL A 226 20.03 -59.58 1.20
N LEU A 227 19.73 -59.73 2.50
CA LEU A 227 20.73 -59.74 3.55
C LEU A 227 21.65 -60.97 3.44
N ALA A 228 21.10 -62.15 3.19
CA ALA A 228 21.88 -63.37 2.96
C ALA A 228 22.78 -63.23 1.72
N ASN A 229 22.29 -62.62 0.64
CA ASN A 229 23.10 -62.32 -0.54
C ASN A 229 24.21 -61.31 -0.22
N ALA A 230 23.92 -60.29 0.58
CA ALA A 230 24.90 -59.29 1.00
C ALA A 230 25.96 -59.90 1.92
N GLU A 231 25.59 -60.78 2.85
CA GLU A 231 26.52 -61.52 3.71
C GLU A 231 27.42 -62.44 2.88
N LEU A 232 26.88 -63.15 1.88
CA LEU A 232 27.69 -63.96 0.95
C LEU A 232 28.67 -63.10 0.14
N VAL A 233 28.28 -61.89 -0.27
CA VAL A 233 29.17 -60.94 -0.95
C VAL A 233 30.25 -60.42 0.00
N VAL A 234 29.90 -60.10 1.25
CA VAL A 234 30.87 -59.66 2.26
C VAL A 234 31.86 -60.78 2.61
N ILE A 235 31.40 -62.01 2.79
CA ILE A 235 32.28 -63.17 3.02
C ILE A 235 33.21 -63.38 1.83
N LYS A 236 32.70 -63.35 0.59
CA LYS A 236 33.54 -63.41 -0.61
C LYS A 236 34.58 -62.30 -0.65
N LEU A 237 34.20 -61.06 -0.33
CA LEU A 237 35.13 -59.92 -0.27
C LEU A 237 36.11 -59.99 0.91
N GLN A 238 35.78 -60.71 1.97
CA GLN A 238 36.62 -60.87 3.16
C GLN A 238 37.61 -62.04 2.98
N ASP A 239 37.18 -63.13 2.34
CA ASP A 239 38.03 -64.24 1.91
C ASP A 239 38.98 -63.81 0.77
N GLU A 240 38.57 -62.84 -0.06
CA GLU A 240 39.44 -62.19 -1.06
C GLU A 240 40.42 -61.18 -0.44
N LYS A 241 40.19 -60.72 0.80
CA LYS A 241 40.99 -59.65 1.41
C LYS A 241 42.10 -60.07 2.36
N LEU A 242 42.19 -61.30 2.90
CA LEU A 242 43.30 -61.72 3.77
C LEU A 242 43.44 -63.27 3.77
N PRO A 243 44.62 -63.90 3.55
CA PRO A 243 46.00 -63.41 3.67
C PRO A 243 46.88 -63.65 2.41
N ASP A 244 47.69 -62.70 1.92
CA ASP A 244 49.00 -62.47 2.52
C ASP A 244 48.95 -61.82 3.91
N SER A 245 49.41 -62.63 4.87
CA SER A 245 49.74 -62.39 6.26
C SER A 245 50.59 -61.13 6.43
N GLU A 246 50.45 -60.32 7.50
CA GLU A 246 50.39 -60.77 8.89
C GLU A 246 49.97 -59.62 9.84
N SER A 247 49.48 -60.01 11.03
CA SER A 247 49.00 -59.22 12.19
C SER A 247 47.53 -58.73 12.15
N SER A 248 46.57 -59.65 12.31
CA SER A 248 45.98 -60.06 13.60
C SER A 248 45.14 -58.94 14.26
N VAL A 249 43.84 -58.85 13.96
CA VAL A 249 42.76 -59.56 14.68
C VAL A 249 42.52 -58.99 16.08
N LYS A 250 41.41 -58.27 16.29
CA LYS A 250 40.16 -58.78 16.90
C LYS A 250 39.34 -57.62 17.49
N SER A 251 38.13 -57.41 16.98
CA SER A 251 37.03 -56.84 17.76
C SER A 251 35.73 -57.45 17.27
N ARG A 252 35.44 -58.66 17.76
CA ARG A 252 34.08 -59.15 17.87
C ARG A 252 33.64 -58.97 19.32
N ASP A 253 32.35 -58.74 19.44
CA ASP A 253 31.45 -59.16 20.51
C ASP A 253 30.98 -58.12 21.55
N LEU A 254 29.70 -57.77 21.34
CA LEU A 254 28.57 -57.90 22.28
C LEU A 254 28.41 -56.85 23.40
N SER A 255 27.34 -56.04 23.27
CA SER A 255 26.17 -55.85 24.19
C SER A 255 26.28 -56.28 25.67
N PRO A 256 25.37 -55.89 26.61
CA PRO A 256 24.49 -54.72 26.80
C PRO A 256 24.46 -54.22 28.28
N GLU A 257 23.47 -53.37 28.64
CA GLU A 257 22.84 -53.20 29.99
C GLU A 257 23.69 -52.71 31.19
N THR A 258 23.51 -51.48 31.70
CA THR A 258 22.47 -51.04 32.66
C THR A 258 22.05 -52.08 33.72
N LYS A 259 22.55 -51.92 34.96
CA LYS A 259 22.03 -52.50 36.23
C LYS A 259 21.87 -51.34 37.23
N GLU A 260 20.67 -51.00 37.71
CA GLU A 260 19.89 -51.65 38.79
C GLU A 260 20.68 -51.74 40.12
N ASN A 261 20.31 -51.00 41.19
CA ASN A 261 19.30 -51.43 42.18
C ASN A 261 19.19 -50.54 43.44
N ASN A 262 17.97 -50.49 44.01
CA ASN A 262 17.58 -50.40 45.43
C ASN A 262 17.92 -49.16 46.30
N LYS A 263 17.16 -48.72 47.31
CA LYS A 263 15.74 -48.82 47.76
C LYS A 263 15.67 -48.02 49.08
N ILE A 264 14.49 -47.46 49.40
CA ILE A 264 14.00 -47.11 50.75
C ILE A 264 14.57 -45.83 51.40
N GLY A 265 13.77 -44.75 51.36
CA GLY A 265 12.95 -44.34 52.51
C GLY A 265 13.55 -43.38 53.56
N SER A 266 12.84 -42.26 53.69
CA SER A 266 12.47 -41.62 54.96
C SER A 266 13.28 -40.40 55.44
N GLN A 267 12.48 -39.35 55.67
CA GLN A 267 12.71 -38.16 56.47
C GLN A 267 13.07 -38.51 57.93
N VAL A 268 13.75 -37.56 58.59
CA VAL A 268 14.14 -37.54 60.01
C VAL A 268 14.04 -36.06 60.47
N PRO A 269 13.75 -35.67 61.73
CA PRO A 269 12.49 -35.80 62.49
C PRO A 269 12.15 -34.57 63.43
N ILE A 270 11.09 -34.70 64.27
CA ILE A 270 10.79 -34.00 65.57
C ILE A 270 10.11 -32.60 65.46
N LYS A 271 8.97 -32.22 66.09
CA LYS A 271 8.39 -32.34 67.47
C LYS A 271 6.86 -31.97 67.39
N ALA A 272 5.87 -32.76 67.83
CA ALA A 272 5.26 -32.98 69.17
C ALA A 272 4.49 -31.80 69.83
N GLU A 273 3.19 -32.03 70.13
CA GLU A 273 2.25 -31.50 71.18
C GLU A 273 0.85 -31.26 70.58
N GLU A 274 -0.21 -32.06 70.82
CA GLU A 274 -0.97 -32.42 72.04
C GLU A 274 -2.15 -31.47 72.35
N LYS A 275 -3.35 -31.85 71.85
CA LYS A 275 -4.74 -31.84 72.43
C LYS A 275 -5.32 -30.60 73.17
N PRO A 276 -6.65 -30.56 73.46
CA PRO A 276 -7.75 -31.48 73.10
C PRO A 276 -8.72 -30.95 72.03
#